data_AF-A0A933W7R3-F1
#
_entry.id   AF-A0A933W7R3-F1
#
_cell.length_a   1.000
_cell.length_b   1.000
_cell.length_c   1.000
_cell.angle_alpha   90.00
_cell.angle_beta   90.00
_cell.angle_gamma   90.00
#
_symmetry.space_group_name_H-M   'P 1'
#
loop_
_entity.id
_entity.type
_entity.pdbx_description
1 polymer ?
#
loop_
_entity_poly.entity_id
_entity_poly.type
_entity_poly.pdbx_seq_one_letter_code
_entity_poly.pdbx_strand_id
1 'polypeptide(L)' 'MPLCVYLCYTPGCQTKLDRWMPTAEEGAATRFECPRCGVVMSCAWTGSQTKTPNMKDAALIKQRG' A
#
# COMPACT_ATOMS: atom_id res chain seq x y z
N MET A 1 1.79 -4.90 -7.70
CA MET A 1 2.09 -3.49 -7.35
C MET A 1 2.27 -3.41 -5.84
N PRO A 2 3.37 -2.86 -5.33
CA PRO A 2 3.54 -2.62 -3.90
C PRO A 2 2.65 -1.46 -3.41
N LEU A 3 2.07 -1.62 -2.23
CA LEU A 3 1.42 -0.57 -1.47
C LEU A 3 2.48 0.14 -0.65
N CYS A 4 2.50 1.47 -0.64
CA CYS A 4 3.30 2.28 0.26
C CYS A 4 2.39 3.01 1.23
N VAL A 5 2.70 2.90 2.53
CA VAL A 5 1.96 3.54 3.61
C VAL A 5 2.80 4.65 4.19
N TYR A 6 2.30 5.88 4.10
CA TYR A 6 2.92 7.10 4.62
C TYR A 6 2.25 7.47 5.93
N LEU A 7 3.04 7.60 6.99
CA LEU A 7 2.55 7.93 8.32
C LEU A 7 3.11 9.29 8.77
N CYS A 8 2.22 10.18 9.19
CA CYS A 8 2.60 11.44 9.80
C CYS A 8 2.80 11.25 11.30
N TYR A 9 4.05 11.28 11.75
CA TYR A 9 4.41 11.15 13.17
C TYR A 9 4.32 12.46 13.96
N THR A 10 3.91 13.56 13.33
CA THR A 10 3.67 14.83 14.01
C THR A 10 2.61 14.63 15.10
N PRO A 11 2.91 14.93 16.37
CA PRO A 11 1.97 14.77 17.47
C PRO A 11 0.63 15.48 17.18
N GLY A 12 -0.48 14.77 17.38
CA GLY A 12 -1.83 15.28 17.11
C GLY A 12 -2.29 15.23 15.65
N CYS A 13 -1.42 14.95 14.68
CA CYS A 13 -1.80 14.90 13.27
C CYS A 13 -2.49 13.58 12.89
N GLN A 14 -1.89 12.45 13.28
CA GLN A 14 -2.39 11.07 13.08
C GLN A 14 -2.82 10.75 11.64
N THR A 15 -2.17 11.35 10.66
CA THR A 15 -2.52 11.19 9.23
C THR A 15 -1.80 9.98 8.65
N LYS A 16 -2.56 9.17 7.92
CA LYS A 16 -2.08 8.00 7.18
C LYS A 16 -2.52 8.13 5.73
N LEU A 17 -1.62 7.89 4.79
CA LEU A 17 -1.91 7.82 3.36
C LEU A 17 -1.42 6.50 2.78
N ASP A 18 -2.28 5.85 2.01
CA ASP A 18 -2.02 4.57 1.37
C ASP A 18 -1.95 4.77 -0.15
N ARG A 19 -0.82 4.44 -0.79
CA ARG A 19 -0.63 4.63 -2.23
C ARG A 19 -0.02 3.39 -2.89
N TRP A 20 -0.69 2.90 -3.93
CA TRP A 20 -0.14 1.87 -4.80
C TRP A 20 0.93 2.47 -5.70
N MET A 21 2.10 1.87 -5.70
CA MET A 21 3.25 2.31 -6.49
C MET A 21 3.59 1.26 -7.56
N PRO A 22 4.17 1.67 -8.70
CA PRO A 22 4.64 0.72 -9.71
C PRO A 22 5.72 -0.21 -9.17
N THR A 23 6.71 0.33 -8.45
CA THR A 23 7.77 -0.44 -7.75
C THR A 23 7.97 -0.01 -6.30
N ALA A 24 8.71 -0.80 -5.53
CA ALA A 24 8.95 -0.52 -4.10
C ALA A 24 9.96 0.61 -3.93
N GLU A 25 10.95 0.67 -4.83
CA GLU A 25 11.99 1.70 -4.88
C GLU A 25 11.39 3.08 -5.14
N GLU A 26 10.46 3.18 -6.10
CA GLU A 26 9.72 4.43 -6.35
C GLU A 26 8.90 4.86 -5.14
N GLY A 27 8.28 3.89 -4.46
CA GLY A 27 7.56 4.12 -3.22
C GLY A 27 8.41 4.69 -2.08
N ALA A 28 9.59 4.12 -1.89
CA ALA A 28 10.56 4.57 -0.88
C ALA A 28 11.19 5.93 -1.22
N ALA A 29 11.44 6.21 -2.51
CA ALA A 29 12.00 7.48 -2.95
C ALA A 29 10.98 8.63 -2.93
N THR A 30 9.70 8.31 -3.07
CA THR A 30 8.63 9.32 -3.11
C THR A 30 8.44 9.96 -1.73
N ARG A 31 8.30 11.29 -1.74
CA ARG A 31 7.99 12.10 -0.57
C ARG A 31 6.63 12.78 -0.75
N PHE A 32 5.81 12.79 0.30
CA PHE A 32 4.50 13.42 0.31
C PHE A 32 4.38 14.41 1.45
N GLU A 33 3.87 15.61 1.18
CA GLU A 33 3.46 16.50 2.25
C GLU A 33 2.19 15.98 2.94
N CYS A 34 2.21 15.99 4.27
CA CYS A 34 1.04 15.68 5.06
C CYS A 34 -0.03 16.74 4.80
N PRO A 35 -1.24 16.37 4.35
CA PRO A 35 -2.30 17.33 4.02
C PRO A 35 -2.85 18.08 5.24
N ARG A 36 -2.45 17.67 6.45
CA ARG A 36 -2.92 18.25 7.71
C ARG A 36 -1.93 19.22 8.35
N CYS A 37 -0.62 18.97 8.25
CA CYS A 37 0.40 19.79 8.90
C CYS A 37 1.58 20.18 8.01
N GLY A 38 1.59 19.78 6.73
CA GLY A 38 2.64 20.13 5.76
C GLY A 38 3.95 19.38 5.92
N VAL A 39 4.14 18.59 6.98
CA VAL A 39 5.38 17.81 7.17
C VAL A 39 5.55 16.80 6.04
N VAL A 40 6.76 16.77 5.48
CA VAL A 40 7.13 15.81 4.45
C VAL A 40 7.27 14.42 5.06
N MET A 41 6.45 13.49 4.59
CA MET A 41 6.43 12.08 4.95
C MET A 41 7.17 11.25 3.91
N SER A 42 7.78 10.16 4.37
CA SER A 42 8.33 9.09 3.56
C SER A 42 7.54 7.79 3.77
N CYS A 43 7.73 6.82 2.88
CA CYS A 43 7.08 5.52 3.03
C CYS A 43 7.55 4.85 4.33
N ALA A 44 6.63 4.58 5.25
CA ALA A 44 6.90 3.93 6.52
C ALA A 44 6.84 2.40 6.40
N TRP A 45 5.99 1.88 5.52
CA TRP A 45 5.84 0.44 5.30
C TRP A 45 5.39 0.15 3.87
N THR A 46 5.94 -0.93 3.29
CA THR A 46 5.55 -1.43 1.97
C THR A 46 4.81 -2.77 2.09
N GLY A 47 3.63 -2.88 1.49
CA GLY A 47 2.89 -4.15 1.35
C GLY A 47 2.93 -4.67 -0.08
N SER A 48 2.82 -5.98 -0.28
CA SER A 48 2.67 -6.57 -1.62
C SER A 48 1.25 -7.08 -1.82
N GLN A 49 0.59 -6.70 -2.92
CA GLN A 49 -0.66 -7.35 -3.29
C GLN A 49 -0.36 -8.72 -3.91
N THR A 50 -0.81 -9.78 -3.25
CA THR A 50 -0.89 -11.11 -3.84
C THR A 50 -2.10 -11.15 -4.77
N LYS A 51 -1.96 -11.74 -5.97
CA LYS A 51 -3.09 -11.90 -6.90
C LYS A 51 -4.15 -12.76 -6.21
N THR A 52 -5.30 -12.16 -5.87
CA THR A 52 -6.43 -12.92 -5.35
C THR A 52 -6.84 -13.94 -6.41
N PRO A 53 -6.89 -15.25 -6.10
CA PRO A 53 -7.40 -16.24 -7.01
C PRO A 53 -8.82 -15.86 -7.45
N ASN A 54 -9.12 -15.92 -8.74
CA ASN A 54 -10.48 -15.65 -9.19
C ASN A 54 -11.39 -16.77 -8.67
N MET A 55 -12.49 -16.44 -8.00
CA MET A 55 -13.43 -17.44 -7.49
C MET A 55 -14.03 -18.31 -8.61
N LYS A 56 -14.03 -17.84 -9.86
CA LYS A 56 -14.43 -18.64 -11.02
C LYS A 56 -13.42 -19.74 -11.38
N ASP A 57 -12.14 -19.53 -11.06
CA ASP A 57 -11.09 -20.54 -11.27
C ASP A 57 -11.19 -21.67 -10.22
N ALA A 58 -11.85 -21.43 -9.08
CA ALA A 58 -12.05 -22.43 -8.03
C ALA A 58 -13.01 -23.57 -8.44
N ALA A 59 -13.85 -23.35 -9.46
CA ALA A 59 -14.78 -24.36 -9.97
C ALA A 59 -14.07 -25.57 -10.63
N LEU A 60 -12.82 -25.41 -11.08
CA LEU A 60 -12.02 -26.48 -11.67
C LEU A 60 -11.54 -27.51 -10.63
N ILE A 61 -11.55 -27.18 -9.34
CA ILE A 61 -11.03 -28.03 -8.27
C ILE A 61 -12.08 -29.05 -7.80
N LYS A 62 -13.37 -28.78 -8.00
CA LYS A 62 -14.46 -29.59 -7.42
C LYS A 62 -14.97 -30.74 -8.32
N GLN A 63 -14.46 -30.90 -9.55
CA GLN A 63 -14.89 -31.96 -10.48
C GLN A 63 -14.03 -33.24 -10.47
N ARG A 64 -13.04 -33.34 -9.57
CA ARG A 64 -12.19 -34.54 -9.40
C ARG A 64 -12.31 -35.14 -7.98
N GLY A 65 -13.53 -35.24 -7.46
CA GLY A 65 -13.86 -35.92 -6.22
C GLY A 65 -15.12 -36.74 -6.37
#